data_AF-A0A4R2BR64-F1
#
_entry.id   AF-A0A4R2BR64-F1
#
_cell.length_a   1.000
_cell.length_b   1.000
_cell.length_c   1.000
_cell.angle_alpha   90.00
_cell.angle_beta   90.00
_cell.angle_gamma   90.00
#
_symmetry.space_group_name_H-M   'P 1'
#
loop_
_entity.id
_entity.type
_entity.pdbx_description
1 polymer ?
#
loop_
_entity_poly.entity_id
_entity_poly.type
_entity_poly.pdbx_seq_one_letter_code
_entity_poly.pdbx_strand_id
1 'polypeptide(L)' 'MDELAHLAAKAELSENLVLDTARETVERFRVVWDAEKNNLPMAAKVRDMIDAHVPSIELYRECT' A
#
# COMPACT_ATOMS: atom_id res chain seq x y z
N MET A 1 -0.94 -0.31 -11.13
CA MET A 1 -2.38 0.04 -11.08
C MET A 1 -3.16 -0.79 -12.08
N ASP A 2 -2.59 -1.04 -13.26
CA ASP A 2 -3.17 -1.85 -14.33
C ASP A 2 -3.60 -3.26 -13.88
N GLU A 3 -2.79 -3.92 -13.03
CA GLU A 3 -3.16 -5.23 -12.49
C GLU A 3 -4.44 -5.20 -11.65
N LEU A 4 -4.62 -4.15 -10.82
CA LEU A 4 -5.82 -4.00 -10.00
C LEU A 4 -7.06 -3.67 -10.85
N ALA A 5 -6.90 -2.88 -11.91
CA ALA A 5 -7.96 -2.65 -12.89
C ALA A 5 -8.37 -3.96 -13.60
N HIS A 6 -7.39 -4.75 -14.03
CA HIS A 6 -7.65 -6.05 -14.65
C HIS A 6 -8.38 -7.02 -13.70
N LEU A 7 -7.97 -7.07 -12.43
CA LEU A 7 -8.64 -7.87 -11.41
C LEU A 7 -10.06 -7.37 -11.11
N ALA A 8 -10.28 -6.06 -11.08
CA ALA A 8 -11.61 -5.47 -10.89
C ALA A 8 -12.56 -5.86 -12.03
N ALA A 9 -12.13 -5.73 -13.28
CA ALA A 9 -12.89 -6.15 -14.45
C ALA A 9 -13.25 -7.65 -14.39
N LYS A 10 -12.28 -8.50 -14.04
CA LYS A 10 -12.50 -9.95 -13.89
C LYS A 10 -13.47 -10.30 -12.76
N ALA A 11 -13.52 -9.49 -11.72
CA ALA A 11 -14.40 -9.67 -10.57
C ALA A 11 -15.78 -8.99 -10.76
N GLU A 12 -16.05 -8.39 -11.92
CA GLU A 12 -17.27 -7.61 -12.20
C GLU A 12 -17.48 -6.44 -11.19
N LEU A 13 -16.37 -5.87 -10.70
CA LEU A 13 -16.35 -4.73 -9.81
C LEU A 13 -16.08 -3.43 -10.57
N SER A 14 -16.47 -2.31 -9.98
CA SER A 14 -16.09 -0.98 -10.50
C SER A 14 -14.58 -0.78 -10.37
N GLU A 15 -13.89 -0.62 -11.51
CA GLU A 15 -12.46 -0.33 -11.54
C GLU A 15 -12.11 0.92 -10.74
N ASN A 16 -12.89 2.00 -10.89
CA ASN A 16 -12.69 3.25 -10.15
C ASN A 16 -12.74 3.02 -8.64
N LEU A 17 -13.74 2.30 -8.15
CA LEU A 17 -13.86 1.98 -6.72
C LEU A 17 -12.63 1.22 -6.21
N VAL A 18 -12.15 0.23 -6.96
CA VAL A 18 -10.98 -0.58 -6.59
C VAL A 18 -9.71 0.27 -6.58
N LEU A 19 -9.48 1.08 -7.63
CA LEU A 19 -8.29 1.90 -7.75
C LEU A 19 -8.24 3.02 -6.70
N ASP A 20 -9.39 3.65 -6.40
CA ASP A 20 -9.48 4.67 -5.37
C ASP A 20 -9.25 4.08 -3.97
N THR A 21 -9.85 2.92 -3.69
CA THR A 21 -9.62 2.20 -2.43
C THR A 21 -8.16 1.80 -2.27
N ALA A 22 -7.51 1.33 -3.35
CA ALA A 22 -6.10 0.97 -3.32
C ALA A 22 -5.21 2.18 -3.02
N ARG A 23 -5.46 3.31 -3.69
CA ARG A 23 -4.74 4.58 -3.45
C ARG A 23 -4.90 5.07 -2.03
N GLU A 24 -6.15 5.14 -1.55
CA GLU A 24 -6.45 5.56 -0.19
C GLU A 24 -5.78 4.65 0.85
N THR A 25 -5.77 3.33 0.60
CA THR A 25 -5.14 2.37 1.51
C THR A 25 -3.63 2.59 1.61
N VAL A 26 -2.96 2.81 0.47
CA VAL A 26 -1.52 3.11 0.46
C VAL A 26 -1.22 4.43 1.17
N GLU A 27 -2.02 5.46 0.90
CA GLU A 27 -1.86 6.77 1.54
C GLU A 27 -2.03 6.68 3.06
N ARG A 28 -3.09 6.01 3.53
CA ARG A 28 -3.31 5.79 4.96
C ARG A 28 -2.19 4.96 5.58
N PHE A 29 -1.73 3.92 4.89
CA PHE A 29 -0.59 3.13 5.36
C PHE A 29 0.65 4.00 5.56
N ARG A 30 0.99 4.86 4.59
CA ARG A 30 2.14 5.79 4.68
C ARG A 30 2.05 6.67 5.92
N VAL A 31 0.92 7.36 6.07
CA VAL A 31 0.70 8.30 7.18
C VAL A 31 0.83 7.61 8.52
N VAL A 32 0.17 6.46 8.69
CA VAL A 32 0.22 5.71 9.95
C VAL A 32 1.60 5.10 10.18
N TRP A 33 2.24 4.55 9.15
CA TRP A 33 3.55 3.93 9.27
C TRP A 33 4.62 4.93 9.67
N ASP A 34 4.69 6.10 9.02
CA ASP A 34 5.67 7.13 9.35
C ASP A 34 5.48 7.68 10.78
N ALA A 35 4.23 7.81 11.23
CA ALA A 35 3.92 8.27 12.59
C ALA A 35 4.21 7.21 13.66
N GLU A 36 3.86 5.94 13.42
CA GLU A 36 3.73 4.93 14.48
C GLU A 36 4.75 3.80 14.43
N LYS A 37 5.52 3.62 13.35
CA LYS A 37 6.41 2.44 13.21
C LYS A 37 7.40 2.22 14.35
N ASN A 38 7.74 3.26 15.10
CA ASN A 38 8.62 3.20 16.27
C ASN A 38 7.90 2.85 17.58
N ASN A 39 6.57 3.00 17.62
CA ASN A 39 5.71 2.71 18.77
C ASN A 39 5.12 1.29 18.73
N LEU A 40 5.19 0.62 17.58
CA LEU A 40 4.66 -0.72 17.42
C LEU A 40 5.52 -1.76 18.16
N PRO A 41 4.92 -2.79 18.78
CA PRO A 41 5.64 -3.82 19.54
C PRO A 41 6.30 -4.84 18.60
N MET A 42 7.28 -4.40 17.81
CA MET A 42 8.02 -5.21 16.86
C MET A 42 9.53 -4.95 16.93
N ALA A 43 10.33 -5.93 16.52
CA ALA A 43 11.78 -5.78 16.49
C ALA A 43 12.19 -4.74 15.43
N ALA A 44 13.21 -3.92 15.74
CA ALA A 44 13.75 -2.92 14.80
C ALA A 44 14.06 -3.51 13.42
N LYS A 45 14.64 -4.71 13.37
CA LYS A 45 14.91 -5.42 12.11
C LYS A 45 13.67 -5.59 11.22
N VAL A 46 12.50 -5.84 11.82
CA VAL A 46 11.23 -5.99 11.07
C VAL A 46 10.83 -4.64 10.46
N ARG A 47 10.86 -3.57 11.25
CA ARG A 47 10.60 -2.21 10.77
C ARG A 47 11.55 -1.84 9.63
N ASP A 48 12.85 -2.07 9.80
CA ASP A 48 13.87 -1.71 8.81
C ASP A 48 13.70 -2.53 7.52
N MET A 49 13.29 -3.80 7.62
CA MET A 49 12.92 -4.62 6.46
C MET A 49 11.70 -4.09 5.71
N ILE A 50 10.68 -3.62 6.43
CA ILE A 50 9.48 -3.01 5.81
C ILE A 50 9.87 -1.71 5.10
N ASP A 51 10.61 -0.82 5.77
CA ASP A 51 11.11 0.43 5.18
C ASP A 51 11.94 0.17 3.91
N ALA A 52 12.75 -0.88 3.88
CA ALA A 52 13.54 -1.27 2.72
C ALA A 52 12.70 -1.92 1.60
N HIS A 53 11.63 -2.64 1.94
CA HIS A 53 10.82 -3.39 0.97
C HIS A 53 9.76 -2.52 0.30
N VAL A 54 9.11 -1.64 1.06
CA VAL A 54 7.99 -0.80 0.61
C VAL A 54 8.28 -0.04 -0.71
N PRO A 55 9.46 0.56 -0.94
CA PRO A 55 9.80 1.20 -2.21
C PRO A 55 9.85 0.25 -3.43
N SER A 56 10.04 -1.06 -3.22
CA SER A 56 10.03 -2.05 -4.30
C SER A 56 8.62 -2.40 -4.78
N ILE A 57 7.59 -2.09 -3.99
CA ILE A 57 6.20 -2.42 -4.31
C ILE A 57 5.69 -1.40 -5.34
N GLU A 58 5.24 -1.88 -6.50
CA GLU A 58 4.73 -1.04 -7.59
C GLU A 58 3.53 -0.20 -7.18
N LEU A 59 2.54 -0.83 -6.52
CA LEU A 59 1.38 -0.13 -5.99
C LEU A 59 1.75 1.03 -5.05
N TYR A 60 2.80 0.84 -4.24
CA TYR A 60 3.28 1.89 -3.36
C TYR A 60 3.87 3.06 -4.17
N ARG A 61 4.64 2.79 -5.23
CA ARG A 61 5.27 3.83 -6.05
C ARG A 61 4.24 4.65 -6.86
N GLU A 62 3.26 3.99 -7.45
CA GLU A 62 2.27 4.63 -8.33
C GLU A 62 1.23 5.48 -7.59
N CYS A 63 1.06 5.27 -6.28
CA CYS A 63 0.18 6.08 -5.43
C CYS A 63 0.92 7.28 -4.79
N THR A 64 2.05 7.69 -5.36
CA THR A 64 2.85 8.87 -4.96
C THR A 64 2.59 10.02 -5.91
#